data_AF-A0A7R9YJY6-F1
#
_entry.id   AF-A0A7R9YJY6-F1
#
_cell.length_a   1.000
_cell.length_b   1.000
_cell.length_c   1.000
_cell.angle_alpha   90.00
_cell.angle_beta   90.00
_cell.angle_gamma   90.00
#
_symmetry.space_group_name_H-M   'P 1'
#
loop_
_entity.id
_entity.type
_entity.pdbx_description
1 polymer ?
#
loop_
_entity_poly.entity_id
_entity_poly.type
_entity_poly.pdbx_seq_one_letter_code
_entity_poly.pdbx_strand_id
1 'polypeptide(L)'
;MSALLAVLPLLCSGETCETRAGCASCLSGADADGVSPCKWCYSSRRCARNDAPSSDLCPIYATHPAVCACEPSVQGECHTCVSKLDCVWIEEGTMNMTSKLPGAFSVARARSWDGVCWSGSMFAGPTRVMDVVAPSVGYKVVTTRQATAWYWGQCALKNHSFAWTLLLLLVATFAMGLAFRAMTVSNEERRAPEPGAIQF
;
A
#
# COMPACT_ATOMS: atom_id res chain seq x y z
N MET A 1 -50.84 -19.43 42.86
CA MET A 1 -50.31 -19.66 41.50
C MET A 1 -49.18 -18.68 41.30
N SER A 2 -47.95 -19.07 41.64
CA SER A 2 -46.77 -18.22 41.57
C SER A 2 -46.03 -18.53 40.28
N ALA A 3 -45.97 -17.56 39.37
CA ALA A 3 -45.19 -17.66 38.15
C ALA A 3 -43.71 -17.42 38.49
N LEU A 4 -42.88 -18.46 38.37
CA LEU A 4 -41.42 -18.31 38.38
C LEU A 4 -41.00 -17.63 37.07
N LEU A 5 -40.57 -16.37 37.17
CA LEU A 5 -39.81 -15.68 36.13
C LEU A 5 -38.37 -16.23 36.14
N ALA A 6 -38.08 -17.12 35.19
CA ALA A 6 -36.72 -17.58 34.92
C ALA A 6 -35.94 -16.44 34.25
N VAL A 7 -35.10 -15.75 35.02
CA VAL A 7 -34.10 -14.82 34.50
C VAL A 7 -32.96 -15.68 33.92
N LEU A 8 -32.98 -15.91 32.61
CA LEU A 8 -31.80 -16.44 31.91
C LEU A 8 -30.70 -15.38 32.00
N PRO A 9 -29.51 -15.68 32.58
CA PRO A 9 -28.37 -14.83 32.36
C PRO A 9 -28.02 -14.96 30.88
N LEU A 10 -28.24 -13.88 30.12
CA LEU A 10 -27.54 -13.66 28.86
C LEU A 10 -26.05 -13.63 29.21
N LEU A 11 -25.40 -14.78 29.16
CA LEU A 11 -23.95 -14.86 29.04
C LEU A 11 -23.63 -14.22 27.67
N CYS A 12 -23.53 -12.89 27.65
CA CYS A 12 -22.74 -12.20 26.66
C CYS A 12 -21.31 -12.67 26.88
N SER A 13 -20.95 -13.76 26.20
CA SER A 13 -19.57 -14.09 25.87
C SER A 13 -19.04 -12.96 24.99
N GLY A 14 -18.73 -11.83 25.61
CA GLY A 14 -18.08 -10.71 24.95
C GLY A 14 -16.71 -11.20 24.53
N GLU A 15 -16.59 -11.66 23.27
CA GLU A 15 -15.30 -11.94 22.68
C GLU A 15 -14.42 -10.69 22.88
N THR A 16 -13.39 -10.84 23.70
CA THR A 16 -12.40 -9.78 23.88
C THR A 16 -11.60 -9.69 22.60
N CYS A 17 -11.19 -8.47 22.22
CA CYS A 17 -10.40 -8.23 21.01
C CYS A 17 -9.23 -9.22 20.87
N GLU A 18 -8.57 -9.57 21.98
CA GLU A 18 -7.40 -10.45 22.06
C GLU A 18 -7.65 -11.90 21.57
N THR A 19 -8.90 -12.37 21.60
CA THR A 19 -9.25 -13.73 21.16
C THR A 19 -9.42 -13.85 19.64
N ARG A 20 -9.49 -12.72 18.92
CA ARG A 20 -9.78 -12.71 17.49
C ARG A 20 -8.51 -12.95 16.67
N ALA A 21 -8.53 -14.03 15.89
CA ALA A 21 -7.44 -14.40 15.01
C ALA A 21 -7.60 -13.76 13.63
N GLY A 22 -6.64 -12.92 13.24
CA GLY A 22 -6.59 -12.26 11.94
C GLY A 22 -7.15 -10.83 11.94
N CYS A 23 -6.75 -10.05 10.94
CA CYS A 23 -7.08 -8.63 10.84
C CYS A 23 -8.60 -8.40 10.70
N ALA A 24 -9.25 -9.12 9.78
CA ALA A 24 -10.66 -8.92 9.48
C ALA A 24 -11.58 -9.25 10.66
N SER A 25 -11.28 -10.34 11.38
CA SER A 25 -12.02 -10.70 12.60
C SER A 25 -11.74 -9.69 13.71
N CYS A 26 -10.47 -9.29 13.90
CA CYS A 26 -10.11 -8.27 14.89
C CYS A 26 -10.95 -7.01 14.75
N LEU A 27 -11.03 -6.47 13.53
CA LEU A 27 -11.74 -5.24 13.21
C LEU A 27 -13.24 -5.43 12.92
N SER A 28 -13.77 -6.65 13.14
CA SER A 28 -15.21 -6.89 13.07
C SER A 28 -15.95 -6.13 14.18
N GLY A 29 -17.14 -5.62 13.88
CA GLY A 29 -17.89 -4.77 14.82
C GLY A 29 -17.39 -3.33 14.86
N ALA A 30 -16.86 -2.83 13.74
CA ALA A 30 -16.73 -1.40 13.51
C ALA A 30 -18.10 -0.70 13.59
N ASP A 31 -18.12 0.51 14.16
CA ASP A 31 -19.30 1.34 14.25
C ASP A 31 -19.70 1.94 12.88
N ALA A 32 -20.71 2.83 12.87
CA ALA A 32 -21.19 3.49 11.66
C ALA A 32 -20.11 4.37 10.99
N ASP A 33 -19.11 4.81 11.75
CA ASP A 33 -17.96 5.58 11.26
C ASP A 33 -16.81 4.68 10.78
N GLY A 34 -17.00 3.35 10.82
CA GLY A 34 -16.03 2.36 10.39
C GLY A 34 -14.87 2.15 11.38
N VAL A 35 -15.01 2.63 12.61
CA VAL A 35 -13.99 2.49 13.66
C VAL A 35 -14.33 1.29 14.54
N SER A 36 -13.42 0.31 14.57
CA SER A 36 -13.54 -0.83 15.49
C SER A 36 -13.14 -0.46 16.92
N PRO A 37 -13.83 -1.01 17.96
CA PRO A 37 -13.35 -0.93 19.35
C PRO A 37 -12.03 -1.68 19.54
N CYS A 38 -11.64 -2.50 18.57
CA CYS A 38 -10.37 -3.20 18.50
C CYS A 38 -9.43 -2.54 17.50
N LYS A 39 -8.14 -2.77 17.68
CA LYS A 39 -7.09 -2.41 16.72
C LYS A 39 -6.27 -3.64 16.37
N TRP A 40 -5.95 -3.79 15.09
CA TRP A 40 -5.08 -4.85 14.60
C TRP A 40 -3.65 -4.37 14.56
N CYS A 41 -2.76 -5.05 15.28
CA CYS A 41 -1.34 -4.73 15.36
C CYS A 41 -0.55 -5.53 14.34
N TYR A 42 -0.01 -4.86 13.32
CA TYR A 42 0.72 -5.54 12.25
C TYR A 42 2.03 -6.16 12.73
N SER A 43 2.76 -5.46 13.60
CA SER A 43 4.06 -5.93 14.10
C SER A 43 3.99 -7.21 14.93
N SER A 44 2.92 -7.39 15.70
CA SER A 44 2.72 -8.56 16.56
C SER A 44 1.72 -9.56 16.00
N ARG A 45 1.05 -9.22 14.89
CA ARG A 45 -0.09 -9.96 14.31
C ARG A 45 -1.15 -10.33 15.37
N ARG A 46 -1.45 -9.38 16.24
CA ARG A 46 -2.41 -9.54 17.34
C ARG A 46 -3.46 -8.45 17.32
N CYS A 47 -4.64 -8.81 17.78
CA CYS A 47 -5.71 -7.87 18.03
C CYS A 47 -5.62 -7.34 19.47
N ALA A 48 -5.83 -6.05 19.65
CA ALA A 48 -5.81 -5.39 20.96
C ALA A 48 -7.01 -4.45 21.08
N ARG A 49 -7.36 -4.04 22.30
CA ARG A 49 -8.35 -2.98 22.47
C ARG A 49 -7.80 -1.62 22.04
N ASN A 50 -8.65 -0.79 21.46
CA ASN A 50 -8.24 0.50 20.92
C ASN A 50 -7.80 1.46 22.05
N ASP A 51 -8.48 1.42 23.20
CA ASP A 51 -8.24 2.23 24.40
C ASP A 51 -7.06 1.77 25.28
N ALA A 52 -6.55 0.56 25.07
CA ALA A 52 -5.42 0.04 25.83
C ALA A 52 -4.16 0.91 25.59
N PRO A 53 -3.43 1.33 26.65
CA PRO A 53 -2.26 2.20 26.55
C PRO A 53 -1.25 1.57 25.58
N SER A 54 -1.14 2.20 24.43
CA SER A 54 -0.65 1.61 23.19
C SER A 54 0.80 1.91 22.88
N SER A 55 1.51 2.61 23.77
CA SER A 55 2.71 3.35 23.37
C SER A 55 3.87 2.47 22.89
N ASP A 56 4.01 1.24 23.40
CA ASP A 56 5.22 0.44 23.09
C ASP A 56 4.98 -0.81 22.23
N LEU A 57 3.80 -1.44 22.34
CA LEU A 57 3.57 -2.76 21.73
C LEU A 57 2.97 -2.71 20.31
N CYS A 58 2.42 -1.57 19.89
CA CYS A 58 1.64 -1.51 18.65
C CYS A 58 1.60 -0.11 18.00
N PRO A 59 2.73 0.41 17.50
CA PRO A 59 2.76 1.72 16.86
C PRO A 59 2.19 1.72 15.44
N ILE A 60 2.03 0.54 14.83
CA ILE A 60 1.42 0.39 13.51
C ILE A 60 0.19 -0.49 13.68
N TYR A 61 -0.97 0.14 13.55
CA TYR A 61 -2.23 -0.52 13.71
C TYR A 61 -3.25 -0.08 12.68
N ALA A 62 -4.24 -0.93 12.45
CA ALA A 62 -5.46 -0.57 11.74
C ALA A 62 -6.64 -0.59 12.71
N THR A 63 -7.56 0.36 12.56
CA THR A 63 -8.86 0.40 13.25
C THR A 63 -10.02 0.21 12.29
N HIS A 64 -9.77 0.32 10.99
CA HIS A 64 -10.79 0.26 9.96
C HIS A 64 -10.76 -1.09 9.24
N PRO A 65 -11.86 -1.86 9.19
CA PRO A 65 -11.88 -3.23 8.66
C PRO A 65 -11.51 -3.31 7.18
N ALA A 66 -11.80 -2.24 6.43
CA ALA A 66 -11.44 -2.15 5.02
C ALA A 66 -9.93 -2.31 4.78
N VAL A 67 -9.10 -1.84 5.72
CA VAL A 67 -7.63 -1.94 5.63
C VAL A 67 -7.17 -3.41 5.65
N CYS A 68 -7.89 -4.28 6.34
CA CYS A 68 -7.64 -5.73 6.36
C CYS A 68 -8.02 -6.42 5.05
N ALA A 69 -8.98 -5.86 4.32
CA ALA A 69 -9.38 -6.40 3.02
C ALA A 69 -8.26 -6.23 1.97
N CYS A 70 -7.17 -5.55 2.30
CA CYS A 70 -6.06 -5.26 1.40
C CYS A 70 -4.87 -6.20 1.54
N GLU A 71 -4.96 -7.22 2.39
CA GLU A 71 -3.92 -8.22 2.53
C GLU A 71 -3.86 -9.12 1.27
N PRO A 72 -2.71 -9.25 0.58
CA PRO A 72 -2.57 -10.08 -0.62
C PRO A 72 -2.92 -11.54 -0.36
N SER A 73 -2.66 -12.04 0.85
CA SER A 73 -3.02 -13.40 1.28
C SER A 73 -4.54 -13.63 1.31
N VAL A 74 -5.34 -12.56 1.46
CA VAL A 74 -6.82 -12.62 1.54
C VAL A 74 -7.48 -12.38 0.18
N GLN A 75 -7.00 -11.40 -0.60
CA GLN A 75 -7.62 -11.06 -1.89
C GLN A 75 -7.05 -11.84 -3.09
N GLY A 76 -5.89 -12.48 -2.96
CA GLY A 76 -5.17 -13.16 -4.06
C GLY A 76 -4.66 -12.23 -5.17
N GLU A 77 -5.24 -11.04 -5.33
CA GLU A 77 -4.91 -10.02 -6.33
C GLU A 77 -4.95 -8.62 -5.72
N CYS A 78 -3.80 -7.94 -5.69
CA CYS A 78 -3.73 -6.62 -5.06
C CYS A 78 -4.38 -5.49 -5.85
N HIS A 79 -4.73 -5.68 -7.14
CA HIS A 79 -5.55 -4.71 -7.89
C HIS A 79 -6.94 -4.48 -7.26
N THR A 80 -7.56 -5.54 -6.73
CA THR A 80 -8.88 -5.46 -6.07
C THR A 80 -8.83 -4.68 -4.77
N CYS A 81 -7.67 -4.64 -4.12
CA CYS A 81 -7.42 -3.83 -2.94
C CYS A 81 -7.25 -2.35 -3.30
N VAL A 82 -6.34 -2.05 -4.24
CA VAL A 82 -6.00 -0.66 -4.62
C VAL A 82 -7.21 0.07 -5.18
N SER A 83 -8.05 -0.62 -5.97
CA SER A 83 -9.24 -0.04 -6.59
C SER A 83 -10.35 0.36 -5.60
N LYS A 84 -10.36 -0.20 -4.39
CA LYS A 84 -11.44 0.04 -3.42
C LYS A 84 -11.10 1.08 -2.36
N LEU A 85 -9.82 1.30 -2.07
CA LEU A 85 -9.42 1.94 -0.80
C LEU A 85 -8.31 3.00 -0.92
N ASP A 86 -7.94 3.41 -2.13
CA ASP A 86 -6.84 4.36 -2.39
C ASP A 86 -5.63 4.10 -1.48
N CYS A 87 -5.23 2.83 -1.44
CA CYS A 87 -4.23 2.34 -0.52
C CYS A 87 -3.31 1.34 -1.21
N VAL A 88 -2.09 1.25 -0.67
CA VAL A 88 -1.02 0.38 -1.16
C VAL A 88 -0.67 -0.63 -0.07
N TRP A 89 -0.59 -1.90 -0.45
CA TRP A 89 -0.05 -2.93 0.41
C TRP A 89 1.48 -2.93 0.37
N ILE A 90 2.10 -2.93 1.53
CA ILE A 90 3.56 -2.97 1.71
C ILE A 90 3.90 -4.25 2.43
N GLU A 91 4.55 -5.18 1.73
CA GLU A 91 4.98 -6.46 2.31
C GLU A 91 6.15 -6.28 3.25
N GLU A 92 7.13 -5.45 2.89
CA GLU A 92 8.25 -5.10 3.75
C GLU A 92 8.56 -3.60 3.58
N GLY A 93 8.73 -2.89 4.69
CA GLY A 93 9.09 -1.47 4.62
C GLY A 93 9.70 -0.91 5.89
N THR A 94 10.27 0.29 5.76
CA THR A 94 10.89 1.05 6.84
C THR A 94 10.25 2.44 6.99
N MET A 95 9.96 2.86 8.22
CA MET A 95 9.31 4.16 8.53
C MET A 95 10.32 4.97 9.24
N ASN A 96 10.62 6.10 8.65
CA ASN A 96 11.39 7.14 9.28
C ASN A 96 10.39 8.13 9.86
N MET A 97 10.17 8.01 11.17
CA MET A 97 9.34 8.95 11.91
C MET A 97 10.26 10.06 12.41
N THR A 98 10.06 11.27 11.88
CA THR A 98 10.77 12.47 12.32
C THR A 98 9.80 13.33 13.13
N SER A 99 10.03 13.41 14.44
CA SER A 99 9.26 14.30 15.32
C SER A 99 10.04 15.58 15.50
N LYS A 100 9.46 16.72 15.12
CA LYS A 100 10.04 18.05 15.38
C LYS A 100 9.35 18.65 16.61
N LEU A 101 10.13 18.83 17.68
CA LEU A 101 9.70 19.58 18.85
C LEU A 101 10.01 21.08 18.64
N PRO A 102 9.18 21.99 19.17
CA PRO A 102 9.56 23.40 19.26
C PRO A 102 10.81 23.51 20.13
N GLY A 103 11.87 24.13 19.61
CA GLY A 103 13.18 24.20 20.28
C GLY A 103 14.32 23.41 19.62
N ALA A 104 14.17 23.02 18.35
CA ALA A 104 15.20 22.47 17.45
C ALA A 104 15.62 20.99 17.64
N PHE A 105 15.01 20.24 18.56
CA PHE A 105 15.26 18.80 18.65
C PHE A 105 14.39 18.03 17.65
N SER A 106 15.06 17.35 16.70
CA SER A 106 14.45 16.35 15.83
C SER A 106 14.78 14.95 16.32
N VAL A 107 13.76 14.16 16.67
CA VAL A 107 13.94 12.74 16.97
C VAL A 107 13.56 11.96 15.72
N ALA A 108 14.55 11.30 15.11
CA ALA A 108 14.34 10.35 14.03
C ALA A 108 14.33 8.92 14.60
N ARG A 109 13.27 8.16 14.31
CA ARG A 109 13.25 6.71 14.55
C ARG A 109 12.96 5.98 13.24
N ALA A 110 13.79 4.99 12.93
CA ALA A 110 13.50 4.01 11.90
C ALA A 110 12.82 2.80 12.55
N ARG A 111 11.75 2.29 11.94
CA ARG A 111 11.14 1.01 12.33
C ARG A 111 10.84 0.20 11.08
N SER A 112 11.13 -1.10 11.10
CA SER A 112 10.71 -2.04 10.05
C SER A 112 9.32 -2.62 10.34
N TRP A 113 8.65 -3.11 9.31
CA TRP A 113 7.44 -3.92 9.43
C TRP A 113 7.30 -4.86 8.25
N ASP A 114 6.40 -5.82 8.47
CA ASP A 114 5.97 -6.78 7.48
C ASP A 114 4.45 -6.72 7.31
N GLY A 115 3.98 -6.54 6.08
CA GLY A 115 2.60 -6.73 5.66
C GLY A 115 1.61 -5.71 6.20
N VAL A 116 1.50 -4.54 5.58
CA VAL A 116 0.63 -3.44 6.03
C VAL A 116 0.01 -2.69 4.87
N CYS A 117 -1.28 -2.38 5.01
CA CYS A 117 -2.00 -1.53 4.08
C CYS A 117 -1.84 -0.05 4.48
N TRP A 118 -1.55 0.82 3.53
CA TRP A 118 -1.33 2.25 3.75
C TRP A 118 -2.09 3.11 2.76
N SER A 119 -2.85 4.08 3.25
CA SER A 119 -3.58 5.05 2.41
C SER A 119 -2.61 5.99 1.68
N GLY A 120 -2.76 6.13 0.36
CA GLY A 120 -2.00 7.07 -0.44
C GLY A 120 -1.75 6.60 -1.88
N SER A 121 -1.32 7.54 -2.71
CA SER A 121 -1.01 7.31 -4.12
C SER A 121 0.24 6.45 -4.32
N MET A 122 0.16 5.57 -5.32
CA MET A 122 1.26 4.73 -5.77
C MET A 122 2.48 5.51 -6.30
N PHE A 123 2.29 6.75 -6.76
CA PHE A 123 3.36 7.54 -7.41
C PHE A 123 4.03 8.56 -6.48
N ALA A 124 3.30 9.06 -5.49
CA ALA A 124 3.83 10.05 -4.54
C ALA A 124 4.56 9.41 -3.36
N GLY A 125 4.40 8.09 -3.20
CA GLY A 125 4.82 7.38 -2.01
C GLY A 125 3.95 7.71 -0.79
N PRO A 126 3.89 6.80 0.19
CA PRO A 126 3.11 6.94 1.41
C PRO A 126 3.75 8.01 2.30
N THR A 127 3.28 9.24 2.19
CA THR A 127 3.68 10.32 3.10
C THR A 127 2.47 10.71 3.94
N ARG A 128 2.54 10.52 5.26
CA ARG A 128 1.51 11.00 6.18
C ARG A 128 2.13 12.02 7.12
N VAL A 129 1.66 13.25 7.02
CA VAL A 129 1.99 14.30 7.98
C VAL A 129 0.88 14.27 9.03
N MET A 130 1.24 14.02 10.29
CA MET A 130 0.30 14.08 11.40
C MET A 130 0.73 15.22 12.31
N ASP A 131 -0.12 16.24 12.41
CA ASP A 131 0.05 17.29 13.40
C ASP A 131 -0.51 16.75 14.72
N VAL A 132 0.39 16.35 15.63
CA VAL A 132 -0.03 15.85 16.95
C VAL A 132 -0.02 17.05 17.90
N VAL A 133 -1.18 17.69 18.00
CA VAL A 133 -1.39 18.78 18.96
C VAL A 133 -1.59 18.17 20.34
N ALA A 134 -0.49 17.89 21.04
CA ALA A 134 -0.57 17.76 22.49
C ALA A 134 -0.84 19.16 23.08
N PRO A 135 -1.77 19.30 24.04
CA PRO A 135 -2.32 20.58 24.50
C PRO A 135 -1.30 21.57 25.09
N SER A 136 -0.04 21.18 25.27
CA SER A 136 1.00 22.01 25.90
C SER A 136 2.21 22.36 25.01
N VAL A 137 2.45 21.69 23.87
CA VAL A 137 3.72 21.88 23.13
C VAL A 137 3.59 21.88 21.60
N GLY A 138 2.47 21.47 21.00
CA GLY A 138 2.28 21.55 19.54
C GLY A 138 3.47 21.02 18.71
N TYR A 139 3.65 19.69 18.65
CA TYR A 139 4.75 19.10 17.87
C TYR A 139 4.24 18.51 16.55
N LYS A 140 5.09 18.59 15.52
CA LYS A 140 4.79 18.05 14.20
C LYS A 140 5.49 16.71 14.02
N VAL A 141 4.71 15.66 13.80
CA VAL A 141 5.22 14.33 13.47
C VAL A 141 5.12 14.14 11.97
N VAL A 142 6.26 14.21 11.29
CA VAL A 142 6.35 13.82 9.89
C VAL A 142 6.72 12.36 9.82
N THR A 143 5.81 11.56 9.31
CA THR A 143 6.04 10.15 9.06
C THR A 143 6.29 9.96 7.58
N THR A 144 7.54 9.71 7.21
CA THR A 144 7.90 9.28 5.86
C THR A 144 8.09 7.77 5.86
N ARG A 145 7.46 7.11 4.90
CA ARG A 145 7.47 5.67 4.78
C ARG A 145 8.18 5.28 3.49
N GLN A 146 9.24 4.49 3.63
CA GLN A 146 10.05 4.03 2.52
C GLN A 146 9.93 2.51 2.47
N ALA A 147 9.17 1.99 1.50
CA ALA A 147 9.13 0.55 1.30
C ALA A 147 10.50 0.06 0.81
N THR A 148 10.98 -1.04 1.38
CA THR A 148 12.20 -1.72 0.95
C THR A 148 11.91 -2.60 -0.25
N ALA A 149 10.73 -3.21 -0.28
CA ALA A 149 10.19 -3.91 -1.42
C ALA A 149 8.79 -3.40 -1.73
N TRP A 150 8.60 -2.94 -2.96
CA TRP A 150 7.28 -2.61 -3.45
C TRP A 150 6.75 -3.76 -4.30
N TYR A 151 5.57 -4.27 -3.94
CA TYR A 151 4.87 -5.28 -4.74
C TYR A 151 4.12 -4.69 -5.95
N TRP A 152 4.61 -3.57 -6.52
CA TRP A 152 4.02 -2.94 -7.70
C TRP A 152 3.89 -3.91 -8.87
N GLY A 153 4.93 -4.73 -9.07
CA GLY A 153 5.02 -5.64 -10.20
C GLY A 153 3.91 -6.68 -10.21
N GLN A 154 3.48 -7.18 -9.06
CA GLN A 154 2.43 -8.20 -9.03
C GLN A 154 1.04 -7.61 -9.18
N CYS A 155 0.78 -6.36 -8.78
CA CYS A 155 -0.54 -5.76 -8.97
C CYS A 155 -0.73 -5.16 -10.37
N ALA A 156 0.33 -4.68 -11.03
CA ALA A 156 0.27 -4.12 -12.39
C ALA A 156 0.48 -5.17 -13.51
N LEU A 157 1.29 -6.21 -13.26
CA LEU A 157 1.69 -7.17 -14.30
C LEU A 157 0.87 -8.47 -14.29
N LYS A 158 -0.02 -8.71 -13.31
CA LYS A 158 -0.85 -9.93 -13.30
C LYS A 158 -1.84 -9.96 -14.47
N ASN A 159 -2.26 -8.79 -14.95
CA ASN A 159 -2.87 -8.68 -16.26
C ASN A 159 -1.75 -8.84 -17.29
N HIS A 160 -1.51 -10.08 -17.71
CA HIS A 160 -0.65 -10.42 -18.85
C HIS A 160 -0.85 -9.43 -20.02
N SER A 161 -2.07 -8.91 -20.20
CA SER A 161 -2.42 -7.87 -21.17
C SER A 161 -1.53 -6.62 -21.15
N PHE A 162 -1.09 -6.11 -19.99
CA PHE A 162 -0.22 -4.93 -19.92
C PHE A 162 1.22 -5.27 -20.35
N ALA A 163 1.74 -6.41 -19.89
CA ALA A 163 3.04 -6.91 -20.32
C ALA A 163 3.06 -7.20 -21.83
N TRP A 164 1.98 -7.78 -22.37
CA TRP A 164 1.80 -8.02 -23.80
C TRP A 164 1.66 -6.72 -24.59
N THR A 165 0.93 -5.71 -24.10
CA THR A 165 0.84 -4.42 -24.80
C THR A 165 2.17 -3.69 -24.80
N LEU A 166 2.92 -3.71 -23.69
CA LEU A 166 4.27 -3.14 -23.64
C LEU A 166 5.22 -3.87 -24.59
N LEU A 167 5.16 -5.20 -24.63
CA LEU A 167 5.95 -6.03 -25.54
C LEU A 167 5.59 -5.73 -27.01
N LEU A 168 4.30 -5.65 -27.34
CA LEU A 168 3.83 -5.32 -28.68
C LEU A 168 4.27 -3.91 -29.10
N LEU A 169 4.25 -2.94 -28.17
CA LEU A 169 4.74 -1.59 -28.42
C LEU A 169 6.26 -1.59 -28.70
N LEU A 170 7.03 -2.35 -27.93
CA LEU A 170 8.48 -2.52 -28.14
C LEU A 170 8.78 -3.20 -29.48
N VAL A 171 8.02 -4.23 -29.85
CA VAL A 171 8.16 -4.90 -31.15
C VAL A 171 7.78 -3.95 -32.30
N ALA A 172 6.69 -3.19 -32.17
CA ALA A 172 6.25 -2.24 -33.19
C ALA A 172 7.26 -1.11 -33.39
N THR A 173 7.80 -0.54 -32.31
CA THR A 173 8.82 0.51 -32.38
C THR A 173 10.12 -0.01 -32.99
N PHE A 174 10.52 -1.24 -32.65
CA PHE A 174 11.68 -1.88 -33.27
C PHE A 174 11.49 -2.14 -34.76
N ALA A 175 10.32 -2.66 -35.16
CA ALA A 175 9.97 -2.90 -36.57
C ALA A 175 9.93 -1.59 -37.38
N MET A 176 9.34 -0.52 -36.83
CA MET A 176 9.34 0.80 -37.46
C MET A 176 10.78 1.35 -37.62
N GLY A 177 11.64 1.15 -36.63
CA GLY A 177 13.05 1.53 -36.71
C GLY A 177 13.81 0.79 -37.82
N LEU A 178 13.57 -0.52 -37.97
CA LEU A 178 14.17 -1.32 -39.05
C LEU A 178 13.67 -0.89 -40.44
N ALA A 179 12.36 -0.66 -40.59
CA ALA A 179 11.78 -0.20 -41.85
C ALA A 179 12.31 1.18 -42.26
N PHE A 180 12.44 2.10 -41.31
CA PHE A 180 13.02 3.42 -41.55
C PHE A 180 14.48 3.30 -42.01
N ARG A 181 15.29 2.45 -41.36
CA ARG A 181 16.67 2.19 -41.79
C ARG A 181 16.74 1.64 -43.21
N ALA A 182 15.92 0.64 -43.55
CA ALA A 182 15.90 0.07 -44.90
C ALA A 182 15.54 1.12 -45.97
N MET A 183 14.58 2.00 -45.66
CA MET A 183 14.20 3.10 -46.56
C MET A 183 15.33 4.12 -46.74
N THR A 184 16.07 4.45 -45.68
CA THR A 184 17.23 5.35 -45.78
C THR A 184 18.34 4.75 -46.66
N VAL A 185 18.66 3.46 -46.50
CA VAL A 185 19.68 2.77 -47.30
C VAL A 185 19.28 2.72 -48.79
N SER A 186 18.02 2.39 -49.10
CA SER A 186 17.54 2.35 -50.48
C SER A 186 17.57 3.71 -51.18
N ASN A 187 17.34 4.81 -50.44
CA ASN A 187 17.44 6.16 -51.01
C ASN A 187 18.90 6.59 -51.25
N GLU A 188 19.83 6.13 -50.43
CA GLU A 188 21.27 6.35 -50.64
C GLU A 188 21.73 5.69 -51.94
N GLU A 189 21.31 4.44 -52.18
CA GLU A 189 21.70 3.64 -53.35
C GLU A 189 21.17 4.23 -54.66
N ARG A 190 19.98 4.85 -54.65
CA ARG A 190 19.45 5.60 -55.81
C ARG A 190 20.17 6.91 -56.09
N ARG A 191 20.93 7.46 -55.13
CA ARG A 191 21.71 8.69 -55.30
C ARG A 191 23.15 8.43 -55.74
N ALA A 192 23.58 7.17 -55.79
CA ALA A 192 24.91 6.85 -56.31
C ALA A 192 25.01 7.31 -57.78
N PRO A 193 25.95 8.20 -58.12
CA PRO A 193 26.13 8.64 -59.51
C PRO A 193 26.50 7.44 -60.38
N GLU A 194 25.89 7.33 -61.56
CA GLU A 194 26.18 6.25 -62.49
C GLU A 194 27.69 6.26 -62.84
N PRO A 195 28.42 5.15 -62.59
CA PRO A 195 29.83 5.05 -62.92
C PRO A 195 29.96 4.91 -64.45
N GLY A 196 29.97 6.03 -65.17
CA GLY A 196 30.08 5.95 -66.63
C GLY A 196 29.98 7.22 -67.45
N ALA A 197 29.68 8.38 -66.87
CA ALA A 197 29.73 9.63 -67.63
C ALA A 197 31.18 10.14 -67.72
N ILE A 198 32.03 9.43 -68.45
CA ILE A 198 33.33 9.96 -68.90
C ILE A 198 33.03 11.03 -69.93
N GLN A 199 33.10 12.30 -69.53
CA GLN A 199 33.05 13.42 -70.47
C GLN A 199 34.39 13.48 -71.21
N PHE A 200 34.33 13.19 -72.52
CA PHE A 200 35.39 13.46 -73.49
C PHE A 200 35.19 14.82 -74.13
#